data_AF-A0A7C1ZDV5-F1
#
_entry.id   AF-A0A7C1ZDV5-F1
#
_cell.length_a   1.000
_cell.length_b   1.000
_cell.length_c   1.000
_cell.angle_alpha   90.00
_cell.angle_beta   90.00
_cell.angle_gamma   90.00
#
_symmetry.space_group_name_H-M   'P 1'
#
loop_
_entity.id
_entity.type
_entity.pdbx_description
1 polymer ?
#
loop_
_entity_poly.entity_id
_entity_poly.type
_entity_poly.pdbx_seq_one_letter_code
_entity_poly.pdbx_strand_id
1 'polypeptide(L)'
;MANEEKVSEEQFWKGIAKEYRTIIIIAIAAVIVLFIGALLVGYWFIQTSPLGGQGTWTFDEWTLNYLVGFMILIMLWELLFIGVPAGVFFGVGGYIWWSNLPQEKKQEFKDREKKKSHRKKDYGGGGGFSFFIFIAFCILIALKGKYNAQFGSESYSFW
;
A
#
# COMPACT_ATOMS: atom_id res chain seq x y z
N MET A 1 11.07 35.46 -4.59
CA MET A 1 9.82 34.71 -4.87
C MET A 1 9.95 33.20 -4.63
N ALA A 2 10.45 32.36 -5.55
CA ALA A 2 10.48 30.89 -5.33
C ALA A 2 11.36 30.42 -4.14
N ASN A 3 12.43 31.15 -3.83
CA ASN A 3 13.31 30.83 -2.70
C ASN A 3 12.71 31.28 -1.34
N GLU A 4 11.96 32.38 -1.32
CA GLU A 4 11.26 32.89 -0.13
C GLU A 4 10.06 32.01 0.23
N GLU A 5 9.34 31.46 -0.76
CA GLU A 5 8.27 30.50 -0.53
C GLU A 5 8.77 29.19 0.10
N LYS A 6 9.91 28.66 -0.37
CA LYS A 6 10.52 27.45 0.20
C LYS A 6 10.95 27.65 1.66
N VAL A 7 11.55 28.80 1.96
CA VAL A 7 11.96 29.14 3.34
C VAL A 7 10.74 29.28 4.26
N SER A 8 9.65 29.89 3.78
CA SER A 8 8.38 29.98 4.52
C SER A 8 7.75 28.61 4.80
N GLU A 9 7.82 27.69 3.83
CA GLU A 9 7.27 26.35 3.96
C GLU A 9 8.06 25.50 4.97
N GLU A 10 9.38 25.51 4.91
CA GLU A 10 10.22 24.82 5.90
C GLU A 10 10.00 25.33 7.32
N GLN A 11 9.90 26.65 7.51
CA GLN A 11 9.70 27.25 8.83
C GLN A 11 8.34 26.87 9.42
N PHE A 12 7.29 26.83 8.59
CA PHE A 12 5.96 26.38 9.00
C PHE A 12 5.97 24.91 9.42
N TRP A 13 6.54 24.02 8.61
CA TRP A 13 6.64 22.59 8.94
C TRP A 13 7.53 22.33 10.15
N LYS A 14 8.62 23.07 10.33
CA LYS A 14 9.47 23.02 11.53
C LYS A 14 8.71 23.48 12.78
N GLY A 15 7.86 24.50 12.66
CA GLY A 15 6.99 24.98 13.76
C GLY A 15 5.98 23.92 14.20
N ILE A 16 5.24 23.34 13.25
CA ILE A 16 4.29 22.26 13.52
C ILE A 16 5.00 21.01 14.04
N ALA A 17 6.14 20.64 13.44
CA ALA A 17 6.92 19.50 13.89
C ALA A 17 7.39 19.68 15.33
N LYS A 18 7.73 20.91 15.75
CA LYS A 18 8.13 21.21 17.13
C LYS A 18 6.96 21.18 18.12
N GLU A 19 5.79 21.67 17.69
CA GLU A 19 4.57 21.74 18.51
C GLU A 19 3.92 20.36 18.72
N TYR A 20 3.93 19.50 17.69
CA TYR A 20 3.27 18.19 17.71
C TYR A 20 4.26 17.01 17.71
N ARG A 21 5.49 17.18 18.24
CA ARG A 21 6.54 16.13 18.25
C ARG A 21 6.04 14.79 18.76
N THR A 22 5.28 14.78 19.86
CA THR A 22 4.75 13.56 20.46
C THR A 22 3.82 12.81 19.50
N ILE A 23 2.93 13.52 18.80
CA ILE A 23 2.01 12.91 17.83
C ILE A 23 2.79 12.36 16.63
N ILE A 24 3.82 13.08 16.16
CA ILE A 24 4.67 12.61 15.06
C ILE A 24 5.42 11.35 15.45
N ILE A 25 5.99 11.29 16.66
CA ILE A 25 6.67 10.09 17.16
C ILE A 25 5.69 8.90 17.24
N ILE A 26 4.48 9.12 17.75
CA ILE A 26 3.43 8.09 17.81
C ILE A 26 3.04 7.64 16.40
N ALA A 27 2.91 8.55 15.44
CA ALA A 27 2.58 8.23 14.05
C ALA A 27 3.69 7.39 13.39
N ILE A 28 4.96 7.76 13.59
CA ILE A 28 6.11 7.00 13.09
C ILE A 28 6.13 5.60 13.72
N ALA A 29 5.95 5.50 15.04
CA ALA A 29 5.88 4.23 15.73
C ALA A 29 4.72 3.36 15.21
N ALA A 30 3.54 3.93 14.96
CA ALA A 30 2.40 3.23 14.38
C ALA A 30 2.71 2.70 12.97
N VAL A 31 3.38 3.48 12.12
CA VAL A 31 3.81 3.02 10.78
C VAL A 31 4.78 1.84 10.89
N ILE A 32 5.74 1.89 11.81
CA ILE A 32 6.68 0.78 12.03
C ILE A 32 5.94 -0.48 12.49
N VAL A 33 4.99 -0.34 13.42
CA VAL A 33 4.16 -1.46 13.90
C VAL A 33 3.33 -2.06 12.77
N LEU A 34 2.71 -1.23 11.93
CA LEU A 34 1.94 -1.71 10.77
C LEU A 34 2.83 -2.43 9.75
N PHE A 35 4.04 -1.92 9.52
CA PHE A 35 5.00 -2.56 8.62
C PHE A 35 5.45 -3.93 9.13
N ILE A 36 5.81 -4.01 10.41
CA ILE A 36 6.14 -5.29 11.05
C ILE A 36 4.94 -6.24 11.02
N GLY A 37 3.74 -5.73 11.30
CA GLY A 37 2.49 -6.48 11.22
C GLY A 37 2.27 -7.06 9.82
N ALA A 38 2.49 -6.29 8.76
CA ALA A 38 2.36 -6.76 7.38
C ALA A 38 3.32 -7.92 7.08
N LEU A 39 4.60 -7.80 7.49
CA LEU A 39 5.57 -8.88 7.34
C LEU A 39 5.15 -10.14 8.11
N LEU A 40 4.61 -9.99 9.31
CA LEU A 40 4.14 -11.11 10.12
C LEU A 40 2.90 -11.78 9.51
N VAL A 41 1.96 -11.01 8.97
CA VAL A 41 0.79 -11.54 8.26
C VAL A 41 1.22 -12.29 7.01
N GLY A 42 2.15 -11.74 6.23
CA GLY A 42 2.71 -12.42 5.06
C GLY A 42 3.40 -13.74 5.44
N TYR A 43 4.25 -13.72 6.47
CA TYR A 43 4.91 -14.92 6.97
C TYR A 43 3.93 -15.98 7.47
N TRP A 44 2.95 -15.56 8.28
CA TRP A 44 1.88 -16.43 8.77
C TRP A 44 1.06 -17.03 7.62
N PHE A 45 0.73 -16.22 6.62
CA PHE A 45 -0.04 -16.68 5.46
C PHE A 45 0.75 -17.69 4.63
N ILE A 46 2.05 -17.48 4.42
CA ILE A 46 2.93 -18.44 3.73
C ILE A 46 2.91 -19.81 4.45
N GLN A 47 2.96 -19.82 5.78
CA GLN A 47 2.98 -21.06 6.57
C GLN A 47 1.64 -21.77 6.68
N THR A 48 0.53 -21.04 6.62
CA THR A 48 -0.80 -21.62 6.86
C THR A 48 -1.59 -21.86 5.58
N SER A 49 -1.25 -21.19 4.49
CA SER A 49 -2.01 -21.24 3.25
C SER A 49 -1.82 -22.59 2.53
N PRO A 50 -2.91 -23.31 2.25
CA PRO A 50 -2.87 -24.51 1.42
C PRO A 50 -2.41 -24.22 -0.02
N LEU A 51 -2.62 -23.00 -0.51
CA LEU A 51 -2.28 -22.59 -1.88
C LEU A 51 -0.77 -22.37 -2.08
N GLY A 52 -0.01 -22.22 -1.00
CA GLY A 52 1.46 -22.12 -1.04
C GLY A 52 2.16 -23.37 -0.51
N GLY A 53 1.45 -24.49 -0.41
CA GLY A 53 1.98 -25.71 0.20
C GLY A 53 2.47 -25.52 1.62
N GLN A 54 1.91 -24.57 2.37
CA GLN A 54 2.34 -24.26 3.74
C GLN A 54 3.84 -23.92 3.85
N GLY A 55 4.43 -23.41 2.78
CA GLY A 55 5.85 -23.01 2.72
C GLY A 55 6.81 -24.14 2.36
N THR A 56 6.33 -25.33 2.01
CA THR A 56 7.20 -26.44 1.58
C THR A 56 7.38 -26.52 0.06
N TRP A 57 6.50 -25.88 -0.71
CA TRP A 57 6.55 -25.96 -2.17
C TRP A 57 7.67 -25.14 -2.78
N THR A 58 8.35 -25.73 -3.76
CA THR A 58 9.30 -25.02 -4.63
C THR A 58 8.55 -24.39 -5.80
N PHE A 59 9.19 -23.45 -6.52
CA PHE A 59 8.56 -22.74 -7.64
C PHE A 59 8.03 -23.67 -8.74
N ASP A 60 8.62 -24.84 -8.92
CA ASP A 60 8.21 -25.82 -9.93
C ASP A 60 6.84 -26.43 -9.65
N GLU A 61 6.44 -26.52 -8.38
CA GLU A 61 5.17 -27.09 -7.93
C GLU A 61 4.01 -26.08 -8.01
N TRP A 62 4.32 -24.80 -8.23
CA TRP A 62 3.31 -23.78 -8.40
C TRP A 62 2.57 -23.94 -9.73
N THR A 63 1.29 -23.60 -9.68
CA THR A 63 0.42 -23.48 -10.86
C THR A 63 -0.06 -22.04 -10.96
N LEU A 64 -0.53 -21.63 -12.14
CA LEU A 64 -1.05 -20.27 -12.31
C LEU A 64 -2.29 -20.04 -11.43
N ASN A 65 -3.10 -21.07 -11.25
CA ASN A 65 -4.23 -21.09 -10.32
C ASN A 65 -3.79 -20.79 -8.87
N TYR A 66 -2.81 -21.52 -8.37
CA TYR A 66 -2.29 -21.32 -7.01
C TYR A 66 -1.62 -19.96 -6.86
N LEU A 67 -0.86 -19.50 -7.86
CA LEU A 67 -0.22 -18.19 -7.85
C LEU A 67 -1.25 -17.06 -7.74
N VAL A 68 -2.25 -17.05 -8.62
CA VAL A 68 -3.30 -16.03 -8.63
C VAL A 68 -4.12 -16.08 -7.35
N GLY A 69 -4.53 -17.28 -6.92
CA GLY A 69 -5.29 -17.45 -5.67
C GLY A 69 -4.52 -16.99 -4.44
N PHE A 70 -3.23 -17.34 -4.36
CA PHE A 70 -2.34 -16.92 -3.28
C PHE A 70 -2.17 -15.40 -3.24
N MET A 71 -1.94 -14.76 -4.40
CA MET A 71 -1.81 -13.31 -4.51
C MET A 71 -3.09 -12.58 -4.08
N ILE A 72 -4.27 -13.06 -4.50
CA ILE A 72 -5.54 -12.45 -4.08
C ILE A 72 -5.74 -12.59 -2.57
N LEU A 73 -5.53 -13.80 -2.03
CA LEU A 73 -5.77 -14.06 -0.62
C LEU A 73 -4.77 -13.35 0.29
N ILE A 74 -3.49 -13.29 -0.06
CA ILE A 74 -2.50 -12.54 0.74
C ILE A 74 -2.85 -11.05 0.76
N MET A 75 -3.26 -10.46 -0.37
CA MET A 75 -3.73 -9.08 -0.42
C MET A 75 -4.98 -8.86 0.44
N LEU A 76 -5.94 -9.80 0.43
CA LEU A 76 -7.14 -9.71 1.27
C LEU A 76 -6.80 -9.81 2.76
N TRP A 77 -5.91 -10.72 3.15
CA TRP A 77 -5.48 -10.86 4.54
C TRP A 77 -4.66 -9.67 5.03
N GLU A 78 -3.78 -9.12 4.20
CA GLU A 78 -3.05 -7.88 4.51
C GLU A 78 -4.04 -6.70 4.65
N LEU A 79 -5.00 -6.57 3.74
CA LEU A 79 -6.01 -5.52 3.83
C LEU A 79 -6.88 -5.68 5.09
N LEU A 80 -7.23 -6.91 5.47
CA LEU A 80 -8.05 -7.18 6.64
C LEU A 80 -7.30 -6.91 7.95
N PHE A 81 -6.09 -7.45 8.10
CA PHE A 81 -5.34 -7.37 9.36
C PHE A 81 -4.52 -6.10 9.52
N ILE A 82 -4.07 -5.49 8.42
CA ILE A 82 -3.26 -4.26 8.46
C ILE A 82 -4.08 -3.09 7.96
N GLY A 83 -4.75 -3.24 6.82
CA GLY A 83 -5.53 -2.16 6.20
C GLY A 83 -6.67 -1.67 7.09
N VAL A 84 -7.47 -2.56 7.70
CA VAL A 84 -8.57 -2.15 8.57
C VAL A 84 -8.07 -1.45 9.85
N PRO A 85 -7.15 -2.01 10.65
CA PRO A 85 -6.63 -1.31 11.82
C PRO A 85 -5.91 0.00 11.49
N ALA A 86 -5.14 0.04 10.39
CA ALA A 86 -4.53 1.28 9.91
C ALA A 86 -5.59 2.33 9.56
N GLY A 87 -6.63 1.93 8.81
CA GLY A 87 -7.74 2.80 8.43
C GLY A 87 -8.48 3.37 9.64
N VAL A 88 -8.72 2.56 10.67
CA VAL A 88 -9.34 3.03 11.92
C VAL A 88 -8.40 3.98 12.67
N PHE A 89 -7.13 3.61 12.85
CA PHE A 89 -6.16 4.40 13.60
C PHE A 89 -5.93 5.77 12.95
N PHE A 90 -5.64 5.81 11.65
CA PHE A 90 -5.39 7.06 10.94
C PHE A 90 -6.67 7.83 10.62
N GLY A 91 -7.78 7.14 10.33
CA GLY A 91 -9.06 7.78 10.06
C GLY A 91 -9.62 8.46 11.30
N VAL A 92 -9.80 7.72 12.40
CA VAL A 92 -10.35 8.27 13.64
C VAL A 92 -9.33 9.16 14.35
N GLY A 93 -8.08 8.72 14.48
CA GLY A 93 -7.01 9.50 15.10
C GLY A 93 -6.73 10.80 14.35
N GLY A 94 -6.71 10.74 13.02
CA GLY A 94 -6.58 11.91 12.16
C GLY A 94 -7.78 12.85 12.28
N TYR A 95 -9.00 12.32 12.35
CA TYR A 95 -10.21 13.12 12.55
C TYR A 95 -10.22 13.84 13.91
N ILE A 96 -9.86 13.16 14.99
CA ILE A 96 -9.78 13.74 16.34
C ILE A 96 -8.71 14.82 16.38
N TRP A 97 -7.51 14.54 15.85
CA TRP A 97 -6.43 15.53 15.76
C TRP A 97 -6.85 16.76 14.97
N TRP A 98 -7.47 16.56 13.80
CA TRP A 98 -7.97 17.64 12.96
C TRP A 98 -9.05 18.46 13.68
N SER A 99 -9.96 17.80 14.40
CA SER A 99 -11.02 18.48 15.14
C SER A 99 -10.47 19.35 16.28
N ASN A 100 -9.40 18.91 16.94
CA ASN A 100 -8.76 19.63 18.05
C ASN A 100 -7.83 20.78 17.63
N LEU A 101 -7.52 20.95 16.34
CA LEU A 101 -6.68 22.06 15.90
C LEU A 101 -7.40 23.43 16.05
N PRO A 102 -6.68 24.49 16.47
CA PRO A 102 -7.21 25.84 16.54
C PRO A 102 -7.75 26.33 15.18
N GLN A 103 -8.81 27.14 15.19
CA GLN A 103 -9.44 27.70 13.98
C GLN A 103 -8.42 28.47 13.11
N GLU A 104 -7.51 29.23 13.73
CA GLU A 104 -6.46 29.98 13.05
C GLU A 104 -5.55 29.07 12.21
N LYS A 105 -5.10 27.95 12.80
CA LYS A 105 -4.24 26.97 12.10
C LYS A 105 -4.99 26.25 10.99
N LYS A 106 -6.27 25.93 11.20
CA LYS A 106 -7.14 25.34 10.16
C LYS A 106 -7.30 26.28 8.96
N GLN A 107 -7.42 27.59 9.22
CA GLN A 107 -7.50 28.60 8.18
C GLN A 107 -6.18 28.67 7.38
N GLU A 108 -5.03 28.71 8.07
CA GLU A 108 -3.71 28.70 7.44
C GLU A 108 -3.47 27.46 6.57
N PHE A 109 -3.93 26.27 7.01
CA PHE A 109 -3.88 25.05 6.20
C PHE A 109 -4.73 25.18 4.93
N LYS A 110 -5.98 25.66 5.04
CA LYS A 110 -6.88 25.85 3.89
C LYS A 110 -6.34 26.87 2.89
N ASP A 111 -5.78 27.97 3.37
CA ASP A 111 -5.24 29.02 2.51
C ASP A 111 -3.97 28.57 1.78
N ARG A 112 -3.16 27.72 2.42
CA ARG A 112 -1.99 27.08 1.78
C ARG A 112 -2.39 25.96 0.82
N GLU A 113 -3.46 25.22 1.09
CA GLU A 113 -3.98 24.18 0.19
C GLU A 113 -4.55 24.78 -1.10
N LYS A 114 -5.30 25.89 -0.99
CA LYS A 114 -5.76 26.69 -2.15
C LYS A 114 -4.59 27.19 -3.01
N LYS A 115 -3.47 27.59 -2.40
CA LYS A 115 -2.24 27.97 -3.14
C LYS A 115 -1.62 26.80 -3.91
N LYS A 116 -1.70 25.57 -3.38
CA LYS A 116 -1.17 24.37 -4.04
C LYS A 116 -2.08 23.80 -5.13
N SER A 117 -3.38 24.14 -5.11
CA SER A 117 -4.39 23.68 -6.09
C SER A 117 -4.07 24.07 -7.54
N HIS A 118 -3.21 25.06 -7.79
CA HIS A 118 -2.84 25.49 -9.15
C HIS A 118 -1.68 24.70 -9.77
N ARG A 119 -1.04 23.78 -9.02
CA ARG A 119 -0.08 22.85 -9.61
C ARG A 119 -0.83 21.66 -10.21
N LYS A 120 -0.82 21.55 -11.55
CA LYS A 120 -1.16 20.30 -12.24
C LYS A 120 -0.32 19.18 -11.61
N LYS A 121 -0.99 18.26 -10.93
CA LYS A 121 -0.39 16.97 -10.59
C LYS A 121 -0.44 16.15 -11.85
N ASP A 122 0.72 15.93 -12.47
CA ASP A 122 0.89 14.86 -13.43
C ASP A 122 0.78 13.55 -12.66
N TYR A 123 -0.45 13.05 -12.55
CA TYR A 123 -0.70 11.69 -12.11
C TYR A 123 -0.18 10.78 -13.24
N GLY A 124 1.12 10.45 -13.18
CA GLY A 124 1.73 9.37 -13.96
C GLY A 124 1.09 8.04 -13.55
N GLY A 125 -0.09 7.76 -14.10
CA GLY A 125 -0.88 6.57 -13.83
C GLY A 125 -0.23 5.34 -14.45
N GLY A 126 0.66 4.69 -13.70
CA GLY A 126 1.36 3.47 -14.13
C GLY A 126 0.78 2.15 -13.60
N GLY A 127 -0.32 2.15 -12.85
CA GLY A 127 -0.78 0.95 -12.13
C GLY A 127 -1.81 0.06 -12.87
N GLY A 128 -2.71 0.64 -13.66
CA GLY A 128 -3.85 -0.11 -14.20
C GLY A 128 -3.52 -0.95 -15.43
N PHE A 129 -2.64 -0.46 -16.30
CA PHE A 129 -2.36 -1.12 -17.58
C PHE A 129 -1.63 -2.46 -17.42
N SER A 130 -0.69 -2.56 -16.48
CA SER A 130 0.00 -3.82 -16.15
C SER A 130 -0.95 -4.88 -15.59
N PHE A 131 -1.96 -4.46 -14.82
CA PHE A 131 -2.99 -5.36 -14.29
C PHE A 131 -3.86 -5.96 -15.40
N PHE A 132 -4.25 -5.16 -16.40
CA PHE A 132 -5.01 -5.66 -17.55
C PHE A 132 -4.19 -6.62 -18.42
N ILE A 133 -2.90 -6.34 -18.63
CA ILE A 133 -2.00 -7.28 -19.32
C ILE A 133 -1.89 -8.60 -18.56
N PHE A 134 -1.75 -8.55 -17.23
CA PHE A 134 -1.70 -9.75 -16.39
C PHE A 134 -3.00 -10.57 -16.47
N ILE A 135 -4.16 -9.92 -16.44
CA ILE A 135 -5.45 -10.60 -16.63
C ILE A 135 -5.53 -11.25 -18.01
N ALA A 136 -5.17 -10.53 -19.07
CA ALA A 136 -5.19 -11.06 -20.43
C ALA A 136 -4.29 -12.30 -20.57
N PHE A 137 -3.11 -12.29 -19.95
CA PHE A 137 -2.21 -13.43 -19.89
C PHE A 137 -2.84 -14.63 -19.16
N CYS A 138 -3.48 -14.41 -18.01
CA CYS A 138 -4.18 -15.46 -17.28
C CYS A 138 -5.29 -16.10 -18.12
N ILE A 139 -6.07 -15.28 -18.84
CA ILE A 139 -7.13 -15.75 -19.75
C ILE A 139 -6.54 -16.59 -20.90
N LEU A 140 -5.44 -16.14 -21.51
CA LEU A 140 -4.79 -16.89 -22.60
C LEU A 140 -4.29 -18.27 -22.15
N ILE A 141 -3.70 -18.37 -20.97
CA ILE A 141 -3.25 -19.67 -20.41
C ILE A 141 -4.46 -20.54 -20.05
N ALA A 142 -5.54 -19.96 -19.53
CA ALA A 142 -6.78 -20.67 -19.25
C ALA A 142 -7.40 -21.26 -20.53
N LEU A 143 -7.44 -20.49 -21.63
CA LEU A 143 -7.91 -20.98 -22.93
C LEU A 143 -7.04 -22.10 -23.50
N LYS A 144 -5.74 -22.13 -23.17
CA LYS A 144 -4.82 -23.21 -23.54
C LYS A 144 -4.94 -24.46 -22.65
N GLY A 145 -5.82 -24.46 -21.65
CA GLY A 145 -6.02 -25.59 -20.73
C GLY A 145 -4.89 -25.81 -19.72
N LYS A 146 -3.89 -24.91 -19.68
CA LYS A 146 -2.66 -25.05 -18.88
C LYS A 146 -2.71 -24.27 -17.55
N TYR A 147 -3.87 -23.77 -17.16
CA TYR A 147 -4.04 -22.96 -15.95
C TYR A 147 -3.63 -23.68 -14.65
N ASN A 148 -3.80 -25.01 -14.63
CA ASN A 148 -3.41 -25.87 -13.52
C ASN A 148 -2.13 -26.66 -13.80
N ALA A 149 -1.42 -26.38 -14.89
CA ALA A 149 -0.15 -27.02 -15.18
C ALA A 149 0.91 -26.51 -14.20
N GLN A 150 1.76 -27.43 -13.73
CA GLN A 150 2.90 -27.10 -12.87
C GLN A 150 3.97 -26.41 -13.69
N PHE A 151 4.59 -25.37 -13.13
CA PHE A 151 5.59 -24.57 -13.84
C PHE A 151 6.80 -25.41 -14.26
N GLY A 152 7.21 -26.38 -13.43
CA GLY A 152 8.32 -27.29 -13.75
C GLY A 152 8.05 -28.27 -14.89
N SER A 153 6.78 -28.42 -15.31
CA SER A 153 6.40 -29.33 -16.41
C SER A 153 6.32 -28.64 -17.77
N GLU A 154 6.42 -27.32 -17.82
CA GLU A 154 6.20 -26.52 -19.04
C GLU A 154 7.52 -25.96 -19.58
N SER A 155 7.64 -25.91 -20.92
CA SER A 155 8.84 -25.39 -21.59
C SER A 155 9.02 -23.88 -21.34
N TYR A 156 10.27 -23.40 -21.19
CA TYR A 156 10.59 -21.97 -21.02
C TYR A 156 10.05 -21.05 -22.12
N SER A 157 9.63 -21.59 -23.28
CA SER A 157 8.99 -20.82 -24.35
C SER A 157 7.60 -20.26 -24.01
N PHE A 158 7.03 -20.64 -22.85
CA PHE A 158 5.73 -20.17 -22.36
C PHE A 158 5.81 -19.03 -21.34
N TRP A 159 7.00 -18.68 -20.85
CA TRP A 159 7.26 -17.65 -19.83
C TRP A 159 7.87 -16.40 -20.46
#